data_AF-A0A8S3R1Z0-F1
#
_entry.id   AF-A0A8S3R1Z0-F1
#
_cell.length_a   1.000
_cell.length_b   1.000
_cell.length_c   1.000
_cell.angle_alpha   90.00
_cell.angle_beta   90.00
_cell.angle_gamma   90.00
#
_symmetry.space_group_name_H-M   'P 1'
#
loop_
_entity.id
_entity.type
_entity.pdbx_description
1 polymer ?
#
loop_
_entity_poly.entity_id
_entity_poly.type
_entity_poly.pdbx_seq_one_letter_code
_entity_poly.pdbx_strand_id
1 'polypeptide(L)'
;MEVKEEVEFKLEKEDNMKNLILESPLPDCVKSEPCWLGIDEAGRGPVLGPMVYGICFSPISMKEKFGEMGFADSKTLTEDQRESIFDKINEANDMIGWMVEVLSPTFISTSMLRRTKYNLNALSHDCAIRLVALAIERGANIAEVYVDTVGDPTKYQEKLKGIFPSIDITVAKKADSLYPIVSAASICAKVTRDKAVKKWKFQEEINTEDLQYGSGYPADPNTKSFLANNMDYVFGFPQFVRFSWSTAAIILEKDAAPVKWEDDDEDENADKSNMALTSFFYIIYIQVLNRNDTIKLFIQISTTGTITIKVYSLSVVYLDNITVYR
;
A
#
# COMPACT_ATOMS: atom_id res chain seq x y z
N MET A 1 5.96 24.40 -9.07
CA MET A 1 5.54 23.03 -9.37
C MET A 1 4.12 22.93 -8.86
N GLU A 2 3.16 22.69 -9.73
CA GLU A 2 1.78 22.49 -9.30
C GLU A 2 1.72 21.25 -8.39
N VAL A 3 0.82 21.22 -7.40
CA VAL A 3 0.74 20.12 -6.41
C VAL A 3 0.61 18.74 -7.11
N LYS A 4 -0.05 18.70 -8.28
CA LYS A 4 -0.18 17.52 -9.14
C LYS A 4 1.17 17.00 -9.64
N GLU A 5 2.05 17.89 -10.10
CA GLU A 5 3.40 17.55 -10.57
C GLU A 5 4.25 17.02 -9.41
N GLU A 6 4.06 17.56 -8.19
CA GLU A 6 4.77 17.07 -7.00
C GLU A 6 4.36 15.65 -6.61
N VAL A 7 3.05 15.36 -6.63
CA VAL A 7 2.51 14.01 -6.40
C VAL A 7 3.11 13.02 -7.38
N GLU A 8 3.11 13.38 -8.66
CA GLU A 8 3.66 12.52 -9.71
C GLU A 8 5.16 12.32 -9.58
N PHE A 9 5.90 13.38 -9.30
CA PHE A 9 7.33 13.34 -9.09
C PHE A 9 7.70 12.43 -7.91
N LYS A 10 6.99 12.56 -6.79
CA LYS A 10 7.23 11.73 -5.59
C LYS A 10 6.90 10.26 -5.86
N LEU A 11 5.78 9.97 -6.51
CA LEU A 11 5.42 8.59 -6.88
C LEU A 11 6.44 7.94 -7.82
N GLU A 12 7.08 8.71 -8.70
CA GLU A 12 8.13 8.20 -9.58
C GLU A 12 9.48 8.05 -8.88
N LYS A 13 9.85 8.97 -8.00
CA LYS A 13 11.19 9.02 -7.41
C LYS A 13 11.35 8.11 -6.21
N GLU A 14 10.30 7.99 -5.41
CA GLU A 14 10.33 7.27 -4.15
C GLU A 14 10.28 5.76 -4.35
N ASP A 15 10.83 5.05 -3.36
CA ASP A 15 10.79 3.59 -3.30
C ASP A 15 9.37 3.10 -3.03
N ASN A 16 8.69 2.63 -4.07
CA ASN A 16 7.30 2.13 -4.03
C ASN A 16 7.12 0.86 -3.19
N MET A 17 8.20 0.29 -2.67
CA MET A 17 8.20 -0.79 -1.68
C MET A 17 7.84 -0.32 -0.27
N LYS A 18 7.95 0.98 -0.01
CA LYS A 18 7.65 1.58 1.29
C LYS A 18 6.35 2.35 1.24
N ASN A 19 5.80 2.61 2.42
CA ASN A 19 4.67 3.51 2.50
C ASN A 19 5.13 4.93 2.15
N LEU A 20 4.26 5.67 1.47
CA LEU A 20 4.53 7.04 1.04
C LEU A 20 3.39 7.96 1.51
N ILE A 21 3.75 9.08 2.12
CA ILE A 21 2.82 10.13 2.48
C ILE A 21 2.93 11.26 1.46
N LEU A 22 1.80 11.68 0.91
CA LEU A 22 1.69 12.87 0.07
C LEU A 22 0.70 13.82 0.71
N GLU A 23 1.01 15.11 0.72
CA GLU A 23 0.20 16.14 1.38
C GLU A 23 0.16 17.39 0.52
N SER A 24 -0.96 18.12 0.55
CA SER A 24 -1.06 19.46 -0.01
C SER A 24 -0.41 20.48 0.92
N PRO A 25 -0.11 21.70 0.42
CA PRO A 25 0.08 22.84 1.29
C PRO A 25 -1.15 23.06 2.17
N LEU A 26 -0.95 23.50 3.42
CA LEU A 26 -2.04 23.84 4.35
C LEU A 26 -2.31 25.34 4.29
N PRO A 27 -3.53 25.78 3.88
CA PRO A 27 -3.89 27.19 3.95
C PRO A 27 -3.95 27.69 5.39
N ASP A 28 -3.89 29.01 5.60
CA ASP A 28 -3.91 29.54 6.97
C ASP A 28 -5.29 29.38 7.63
N CYS A 29 -6.36 29.41 6.84
CA CYS A 29 -7.74 29.23 7.34
C CYS A 29 -7.94 27.87 8.03
N VAL A 30 -7.30 26.79 7.56
CA VAL A 30 -7.42 25.45 8.19
C VAL A 30 -6.68 25.36 9.52
N LYS A 31 -5.77 26.30 9.80
CA LYS A 31 -5.05 26.40 11.08
C LYS A 31 -5.81 27.26 12.08
N SER A 32 -6.46 28.33 11.60
CA SER A 32 -7.15 29.30 12.46
C SER A 32 -8.60 28.92 12.78
N GLU A 33 -9.29 28.22 11.88
CA GLU A 33 -10.72 27.92 12.00
C GLU A 33 -10.98 26.43 12.27
N PRO A 34 -12.01 26.09 13.07
CA PRO A 34 -12.45 24.70 13.23
C PRO A 34 -12.78 24.05 11.88
N CYS A 35 -12.17 22.89 11.63
CA CYS A 35 -12.27 22.16 10.38
C CYS A 35 -13.07 20.86 10.53
N TRP A 36 -13.70 20.47 9.43
CA TRP A 36 -14.30 19.15 9.24
C TRP A 36 -13.41 18.36 8.29
N LEU A 37 -13.23 17.08 8.57
CA LEU A 37 -12.32 16.19 7.87
C LEU A 37 -13.07 14.95 7.39
N GLY A 38 -12.86 14.57 6.13
CA GLY A 38 -13.35 13.34 5.54
C GLY A 38 -12.23 12.31 5.40
N ILE A 39 -12.54 11.03 5.61
CA ILE A 39 -11.62 9.89 5.43
C ILE A 39 -12.27 8.87 4.51
N ASP A 40 -11.52 8.42 3.50
CA ASP A 40 -11.89 7.29 2.65
C ASP A 40 -10.65 6.55 2.12
N GLU A 41 -10.84 5.38 1.52
CA GLU A 41 -9.78 4.59 0.93
C GLU A 41 -10.02 4.16 -0.54
N ALA A 42 -8.93 3.76 -1.19
CA ALA A 42 -8.94 3.13 -2.50
C ALA A 42 -8.02 1.90 -2.51
N GLY A 43 -8.40 0.88 -3.27
CA GLY A 43 -7.56 -0.31 -3.43
C GLY A 43 -7.56 -1.27 -2.24
N ARG A 44 -8.65 -1.32 -1.45
CA ARG A 44 -8.78 -2.28 -0.35
C ARG A 44 -8.84 -3.74 -0.81
N GLY A 45 -9.60 -4.03 -1.86
CA GLY A 45 -9.88 -5.41 -2.34
C GLY A 45 -8.87 -6.08 -3.29
N PRO A 46 -8.14 -5.34 -4.16
CA PRO A 46 -7.18 -5.94 -5.10
C PRO A 46 -6.12 -6.82 -4.43
N VAL A 47 -5.75 -7.91 -5.11
CA VAL A 47 -4.56 -8.72 -4.78
C VAL A 47 -3.27 -8.07 -5.31
N LEU A 48 -3.39 -7.15 -6.27
CA LEU A 48 -2.26 -6.41 -6.85
C LEU A 48 -2.27 -4.94 -6.43
N GLY A 49 -1.07 -4.39 -6.25
CA GLY A 49 -0.83 -2.97 -6.06
C GLY A 49 -1.16 -2.42 -4.68
N PRO A 50 -0.92 -1.11 -4.45
CA PRO A 50 -1.03 -0.50 -3.13
C PRO A 50 -2.48 -0.28 -2.69
N MET A 51 -2.65 -0.08 -1.39
CA MET A 51 -3.88 0.46 -0.80
C MET A 51 -3.62 1.91 -0.41
N VAL A 52 -4.52 2.84 -0.73
CA VAL A 52 -4.33 4.26 -0.44
C VAL A 52 -5.43 4.74 0.47
N TYR A 53 -5.06 5.34 1.60
CA TYR A 53 -5.98 6.11 2.44
C TYR A 53 -5.83 7.59 2.10
N GLY A 54 -6.95 8.30 2.03
CA GLY A 54 -6.98 9.74 1.82
C GLY A 54 -7.78 10.45 2.89
N ILE A 55 -7.34 11.65 3.24
CA ILE A 55 -8.07 12.62 4.03
C ILE A 55 -8.17 13.93 3.28
N CYS A 56 -9.30 14.61 3.46
CA CYS A 56 -9.54 15.96 2.95
C CYS A 56 -10.18 16.77 4.09
N PHE A 57 -9.79 18.02 4.27
CA PHE A 57 -10.29 18.87 5.33
C PHE A 57 -10.37 20.33 4.89
N SER A 58 -11.35 21.04 5.46
CA SER A 58 -11.66 22.45 5.15
C SER A 58 -12.32 23.09 6.37
N PRO A 59 -12.35 24.43 6.52
CA PRO A 59 -13.09 25.08 7.59
C PRO A 59 -14.58 24.72 7.56
N ILE A 60 -15.19 24.55 8.75
CA ILE A 60 -16.63 24.27 8.90
C ILE A 60 -17.48 25.40 8.31
N SER A 61 -16.99 26.63 8.40
CA SER A 61 -17.59 27.84 7.80
C SER A 61 -17.75 27.74 6.27
N MET A 62 -16.98 26.87 5.60
CA MET A 62 -16.97 26.69 4.15
C MET A 62 -17.83 25.51 3.67
N LYS A 63 -18.57 24.81 4.56
CA LYS A 63 -19.38 23.64 4.21
C LYS A 63 -20.33 23.85 3.02
N GLU A 64 -21.01 24.99 2.97
CA GLU A 64 -21.96 25.32 1.89
C GLU A 64 -21.24 25.47 0.55
N LYS A 65 -20.21 26.34 0.51
CA LYS A 65 -19.34 26.54 -0.67
C LYS A 65 -18.70 25.22 -1.15
N PHE A 66 -18.25 24.39 -0.21
CA PHE A 66 -17.67 23.09 -0.53
C PHE A 66 -18.69 22.14 -1.20
N GLY A 67 -19.95 22.18 -0.77
CA GLY A 67 -21.04 21.42 -1.38
C GLY A 67 -21.30 21.82 -2.84
N GLU A 68 -21.20 23.11 -3.15
CA GLU A 68 -21.39 23.65 -4.51
C GLU A 68 -20.29 23.23 -5.50
N MET A 69 -19.12 22.79 -5.01
CA MET A 69 -18.01 22.33 -5.86
C MET A 69 -18.29 20.99 -6.58
N GLY A 70 -19.36 20.27 -6.19
CA GLY A 70 -19.88 19.13 -6.96
C GLY A 70 -19.11 17.83 -6.78
N PHE A 71 -18.55 17.57 -5.59
CA PHE A 71 -17.74 16.38 -5.33
C PHE A 71 -18.51 15.07 -5.15
N ALA A 72 -19.84 15.09 -5.02
CA ALA A 72 -20.63 14.02 -4.39
C ALA A 72 -20.93 12.76 -5.25
N ASP A 73 -20.72 12.77 -6.57
CA ASP A 73 -21.20 11.69 -7.46
C ASP A 73 -20.09 10.74 -7.93
N SER A 74 -19.37 10.12 -6.99
CA SER A 74 -18.10 9.43 -7.26
C SER A 74 -18.18 7.99 -7.79
N LYS A 75 -19.35 7.34 -7.69
CA LYS A 75 -19.48 5.88 -7.92
C LYS A 75 -19.47 5.46 -9.39
N THR A 76 -19.66 6.41 -10.31
CA THR A 76 -19.67 6.18 -11.77
C THR A 76 -18.66 7.04 -12.52
N LEU A 77 -17.74 7.70 -11.81
CA LEU A 77 -16.77 8.57 -12.47
C LEU A 77 -15.74 7.78 -13.26
N THR A 78 -15.43 8.24 -14.47
CA THR A 78 -14.26 7.81 -15.23
C THR A 78 -12.97 8.29 -14.57
N GLU A 79 -11.83 7.74 -15.00
CA GLU A 79 -10.53 8.20 -14.51
C GLU A 79 -10.31 9.70 -14.79
N ASP A 80 -10.57 10.16 -16.01
CA ASP A 80 -10.45 11.56 -16.40
C ASP A 80 -11.35 12.48 -15.57
N GLN A 81 -12.56 12.04 -15.22
CA GLN A 81 -13.47 12.80 -14.37
C GLN A 81 -12.92 12.91 -12.94
N ARG A 82 -12.33 11.82 -12.39
CA ARG A 82 -11.68 11.86 -11.07
C ARG A 82 -10.46 12.79 -11.09
N GLU A 83 -9.66 12.76 -12.15
CA GLU A 83 -8.53 13.68 -12.31
C GLU A 83 -8.98 15.14 -12.35
N SER A 84 -10.01 15.47 -13.13
CA SER A 84 -10.55 16.83 -13.19
C SER A 84 -11.06 17.31 -11.83
N ILE A 85 -11.69 16.43 -11.04
CA ILE A 85 -12.12 16.77 -9.68
C ILE A 85 -10.92 16.97 -8.75
N PHE A 86 -9.90 16.11 -8.85
CA PHE A 86 -8.68 16.27 -8.07
C PHE A 86 -7.96 17.58 -8.40
N ASP A 87 -7.97 18.01 -9.67
CA ASP A 87 -7.44 19.30 -10.09
C ASP A 87 -8.21 20.45 -9.42
N LYS A 88 -9.56 20.41 -9.38
CA LYS A 88 -10.37 21.39 -8.63
C LYS A 88 -10.06 21.42 -7.13
N ILE A 89 -9.79 20.27 -6.51
CA ILE A 89 -9.38 20.19 -5.10
C ILE A 89 -8.04 20.92 -4.90
N ASN A 90 -7.09 20.76 -5.82
CA ASN A 90 -5.78 21.42 -5.76
C ASN A 90 -5.85 22.92 -6.10
N GLU A 91 -6.78 23.34 -6.96
CA GLU A 91 -7.04 24.75 -7.28
C GLU A 91 -7.64 25.50 -6.08
N ALA A 92 -8.46 24.82 -5.27
CA ALA A 92 -9.06 25.35 -4.04
C ALA A 92 -8.12 25.28 -2.81
N ASN A 93 -6.81 25.39 -3.03
CA ASN A 93 -5.78 25.32 -1.99
C ASN A 93 -5.79 26.47 -0.98
N ASP A 94 -6.62 27.49 -1.21
CA ASP A 94 -6.88 28.59 -0.27
C ASP A 94 -7.84 28.18 0.86
N MET A 95 -8.58 27.07 0.69
CA MET A 95 -9.58 26.61 1.66
C MET A 95 -9.57 25.10 1.94
N ILE A 96 -8.87 24.30 1.13
CA ILE A 96 -8.81 22.84 1.24
C ILE A 96 -7.38 22.39 1.54
N GLY A 97 -7.24 21.51 2.52
CA GLY A 97 -6.06 20.68 2.72
C GLY A 97 -6.38 19.20 2.49
N TRP A 98 -5.43 18.43 1.99
CA TRP A 98 -5.56 16.98 1.85
C TRP A 98 -4.24 16.27 2.14
N MET A 99 -4.35 15.01 2.57
CA MET A 99 -3.21 14.11 2.76
C MET A 99 -3.60 12.70 2.33
N VAL A 100 -2.66 11.95 1.78
CA VAL A 100 -2.84 10.54 1.44
C VAL A 100 -1.65 9.71 1.94
N GLU A 101 -1.93 8.50 2.42
CA GLU A 101 -0.92 7.49 2.74
C GLU A 101 -1.09 6.32 1.76
N VAL A 102 -0.07 6.11 0.92
CA VAL A 102 0.04 4.96 0.02
C VAL A 102 0.71 3.83 0.78
N LEU A 103 -0.01 2.73 0.99
CA LEU A 103 0.47 1.54 1.67
C LEU A 103 0.94 0.52 0.64
N SER A 104 2.23 0.16 0.69
CA SER A 104 2.80 -0.75 -0.29
C SER A 104 2.22 -2.18 -0.15
N PRO A 105 2.13 -2.96 -1.24
CA PRO A 105 1.70 -4.36 -1.16
C PRO A 105 2.59 -5.19 -0.24
N THR A 106 3.89 -4.89 -0.21
CA THR A 106 4.87 -5.47 0.71
C THR A 106 4.56 -5.13 2.17
N PHE A 107 4.28 -3.87 2.49
CA PHE A 107 3.89 -3.48 3.84
C PHE A 107 2.60 -4.18 4.28
N ILE A 108 1.60 -4.25 3.40
CA ILE A 108 0.34 -4.95 3.70
C ILE A 108 0.61 -6.45 3.95
N SER A 109 1.41 -7.08 3.10
CA SER A 109 1.73 -8.51 3.20
C SER A 109 2.50 -8.84 4.48
N THR A 110 3.61 -8.14 4.72
CA THR A 110 4.46 -8.33 5.90
C THR A 110 3.73 -7.99 7.19
N SER A 111 2.83 -7.00 7.17
CA SER A 111 1.99 -6.66 8.32
C SER A 111 0.98 -7.76 8.65
N MET A 112 0.33 -8.34 7.64
CA MET A 112 -0.72 -9.36 7.85
C MET A 112 -0.18 -10.77 8.11
N LEU A 113 1.00 -11.09 7.58
CA LEU A 113 1.67 -12.39 7.72
C LEU A 113 2.66 -12.44 8.89
N ARG A 114 2.70 -11.40 9.74
CA ARG A 114 3.55 -11.41 10.94
C ARG A 114 3.00 -12.38 11.99
N ARG A 115 3.86 -12.86 12.89
CA ARG A 115 3.52 -13.76 14.02
C ARG A 115 2.31 -13.31 14.83
N THR A 116 2.28 -12.05 15.22
CA THR A 116 1.15 -11.49 15.96
C THR A 116 0.04 -11.06 15.00
N LYS A 117 -1.11 -11.72 15.08
CA LYS A 117 -2.29 -11.43 14.24
C LYS A 117 -2.55 -9.93 14.08
N TYR A 118 -2.51 -9.46 12.83
CA TYR A 118 -2.81 -8.08 12.46
C TYR A 118 -3.54 -8.07 11.12
N ASN A 119 -4.86 -8.03 11.22
CA ASN A 119 -5.71 -8.14 10.03
C ASN A 119 -5.85 -6.80 9.31
N LEU A 120 -6.39 -6.84 8.09
CA LEU A 120 -6.58 -5.67 7.24
C LEU A 120 -7.45 -4.59 7.90
N ASN A 121 -8.43 -4.94 8.75
CA ASN A 121 -9.24 -3.94 9.47
C ASN A 121 -8.38 -3.15 10.47
N ALA A 122 -7.53 -3.83 11.22
CA ALA A 122 -6.64 -3.17 12.17
C ALA A 122 -5.66 -2.23 11.45
N LEU A 123 -5.04 -2.72 10.36
CA LEU A 123 -4.15 -1.95 9.50
C LEU A 123 -4.83 -0.71 8.90
N SER A 124 -6.06 -0.87 8.37
CA SER A 124 -6.91 0.21 7.87
C SER A 124 -7.21 1.27 8.95
N HIS A 125 -7.67 0.84 10.13
CA HIS A 125 -8.00 1.78 11.20
C HIS A 125 -6.76 2.56 11.66
N ASP A 126 -5.62 1.89 11.79
CA ASP A 126 -4.39 2.53 12.24
C ASP A 126 -3.87 3.54 11.21
N CYS A 127 -4.07 3.28 9.91
CA CYS A 127 -3.76 4.24 8.84
C CYS A 127 -4.64 5.49 8.90
N ALA A 128 -5.96 5.32 9.04
CA ALA A 128 -6.87 6.45 9.23
C ALA A 128 -6.51 7.29 10.47
N ILE A 129 -6.18 6.64 11.59
CA ILE A 129 -5.74 7.30 12.82
C ILE A 129 -4.45 8.10 12.58
N ARG A 130 -3.45 7.52 11.89
CA ARG A 130 -2.19 8.21 11.57
C ARG A 130 -2.43 9.45 10.73
N LEU A 131 -3.30 9.39 9.72
CA LEU A 131 -3.60 10.56 8.88
C LEU A 131 -4.30 11.68 9.66
N VAL A 132 -5.26 11.35 10.53
CA VAL A 132 -5.90 12.35 11.40
C VAL A 132 -4.87 12.98 12.35
N ALA A 133 -4.03 12.16 12.98
CA ALA A 133 -2.97 12.65 13.86
C ALA A 133 -1.97 13.54 13.10
N LEU A 134 -1.60 13.16 11.88
CA LEU A 134 -0.70 13.94 11.02
C LEU A 134 -1.31 15.30 10.67
N ALA A 135 -2.60 15.37 10.30
CA ALA A 135 -3.26 16.64 10.02
C ALA A 135 -3.20 17.60 11.22
N ILE A 136 -3.44 17.08 12.43
CA ILE A 136 -3.33 17.84 13.69
C ILE A 136 -1.89 18.26 13.94
N GLU A 137 -0.91 17.36 13.74
CA GLU A 137 0.53 17.66 13.89
C GLU A 137 0.99 18.76 12.93
N ARG A 138 0.46 18.79 11.69
CA ARG A 138 0.69 19.86 10.72
C ARG A 138 0.00 21.18 11.07
N GLY A 139 -0.83 21.19 12.12
CA GLY A 139 -1.47 22.38 12.66
C GLY A 139 -2.91 22.60 12.19
N ALA A 140 -3.55 21.63 11.53
CA ALA A 140 -4.96 21.73 11.18
C ALA A 140 -5.84 21.67 12.44
N ASN A 141 -6.78 22.61 12.58
CA ASN A 141 -7.68 22.68 13.72
C ASN A 141 -8.89 21.77 13.51
N ILE A 142 -8.69 20.45 13.61
CA ILE A 142 -9.73 19.45 13.33
C ILE A 142 -10.75 19.39 14.48
N ALA A 143 -12.02 19.70 14.17
CA ALA A 143 -13.12 19.67 15.11
C ALA A 143 -14.13 18.54 14.81
N GLU A 144 -14.31 18.18 13.54
CA GLU A 144 -15.22 17.12 13.10
C GLU A 144 -14.50 16.13 12.17
N VAL A 145 -14.79 14.83 12.31
CA VAL A 145 -14.25 13.77 11.45
C VAL A 145 -15.37 12.85 10.96
N TYR A 146 -15.42 12.65 9.65
CA TYR A 146 -16.38 11.80 8.94
C TYR A 146 -15.63 10.67 8.23
N VAL A 147 -16.06 9.42 8.44
CA VAL A 147 -15.33 8.25 7.94
C VAL A 147 -16.28 7.30 7.20
N ASP A 148 -15.90 6.88 6.00
CA ASP A 148 -16.58 5.76 5.32
C ASP A 148 -16.14 4.42 5.92
N THR A 149 -17.08 3.49 6.05
CA THR A 149 -16.76 2.12 6.48
C THR A 149 -17.57 1.07 5.75
N VAL A 150 -16.92 -0.05 5.48
CA VAL A 150 -17.56 -1.29 5.04
C VAL A 150 -18.08 -2.13 6.23
N GLY A 151 -17.60 -1.85 7.44
CA GLY A 151 -17.83 -2.64 8.65
C GLY A 151 -18.96 -2.14 9.56
N ASP A 152 -18.86 -2.50 10.84
CA ASP A 152 -19.72 -2.00 11.92
C ASP A 152 -19.27 -0.57 12.31
N PRO A 153 -20.07 0.47 12.01
CA PRO A 153 -19.69 1.85 12.28
C PRO A 153 -19.56 2.14 13.78
N THR A 154 -20.35 1.48 14.63
CA THR A 154 -20.41 1.77 16.07
C THR A 154 -19.08 1.49 16.75
N LYS A 155 -18.52 0.29 16.54
CA LYS A 155 -17.23 -0.10 17.14
C LYS A 155 -16.08 0.77 16.64
N TYR A 156 -16.11 1.14 15.35
CA TYR A 156 -15.05 1.96 14.79
C TYR A 156 -15.13 3.40 15.32
N GLN A 157 -16.33 3.95 15.44
CA GLN A 157 -16.56 5.26 16.04
C GLN A 157 -16.12 5.30 17.50
N GLU A 158 -16.44 4.28 18.29
CA GLU A 158 -15.97 4.16 19.69
C GLU A 158 -14.45 4.13 19.77
N LYS A 159 -13.78 3.34 18.90
CA LYS A 159 -12.31 3.31 18.83
C LYS A 159 -11.74 4.70 18.55
N LEU A 160 -12.26 5.41 17.55
CA LEU A 160 -11.78 6.73 17.18
C LEU A 160 -12.05 7.78 18.27
N LYS A 161 -13.24 7.76 18.90
CA LYS A 161 -13.57 8.66 20.02
C LYS A 161 -12.69 8.41 21.25
N GLY A 162 -12.28 7.16 21.49
CA GLY A 162 -11.32 6.84 22.54
C GLY A 162 -9.92 7.44 22.31
N ILE A 163 -9.53 7.65 21.05
CA ILE A 163 -8.22 8.20 20.68
C ILE A 163 -8.28 9.73 20.57
N PHE A 164 -9.36 10.27 19.99
CA PHE A 164 -9.56 11.70 19.76
C PHE A 164 -10.82 12.19 20.50
N PRO A 165 -10.81 12.28 21.84
CA PRO A 165 -12.00 12.57 22.63
C PRO A 165 -12.55 13.99 22.46
N SER A 166 -11.75 14.93 21.96
CA SER A 166 -12.13 16.33 21.72
C SER A 166 -12.70 16.59 20.33
N ILE A 167 -12.70 15.59 19.44
CA ILE A 167 -13.17 15.69 18.07
C ILE A 167 -14.56 15.04 17.99
N ASP A 168 -15.50 15.68 17.30
CA ASP A 168 -16.77 15.03 16.98
C ASP A 168 -16.59 14.06 15.81
N ILE A 169 -16.87 12.78 16.04
CA ILE A 169 -16.56 11.71 15.09
C ILE A 169 -17.84 10.99 14.69
N THR A 170 -18.07 10.95 13.39
CA THR A 170 -19.16 10.22 12.75
C THR A 170 -18.58 9.18 11.80
N VAL A 171 -18.87 7.90 12.06
CA VAL A 171 -18.57 6.81 11.12
C VAL A 171 -19.87 6.35 10.50
N ALA A 172 -19.93 6.30 9.17
CA ALA A 172 -21.13 5.91 8.45
C ALA A 172 -20.79 4.98 7.27
N LYS A 173 -21.77 4.17 6.86
CA LYS A 173 -21.68 3.43 5.61
C LYS A 173 -22.07 4.34 4.46
N LYS A 174 -21.34 4.27 3.34
CA LYS A 174 -21.55 5.15 2.18
C LYS A 174 -21.41 6.63 2.56
N ALA A 175 -20.47 6.93 3.46
CA ALA A 175 -20.22 8.29 3.93
C ALA A 175 -19.78 9.21 2.78
N ASP A 176 -19.14 8.65 1.75
CA ASP A 176 -18.80 9.31 0.48
C ASP A 176 -20.03 9.93 -0.21
N SER A 177 -21.19 9.28 -0.13
CA SER A 177 -22.45 9.76 -0.70
C SER A 177 -23.24 10.69 0.22
N LEU A 178 -22.85 10.80 1.49
CA LEU A 178 -23.54 11.59 2.51
C LEU A 178 -22.81 12.90 2.81
N TYR A 179 -21.48 12.88 2.75
CA TYR A 179 -20.62 13.99 3.17
C TYR A 179 -19.66 14.34 2.03
N PRO A 180 -19.79 15.54 1.41
CA PRO A 180 -18.93 15.96 0.32
C PRO A 180 -17.43 15.88 0.65
N ILE A 181 -17.05 16.16 1.91
CA ILE A 181 -15.65 16.09 2.36
C ILE A 181 -15.08 14.66 2.29
N VAL A 182 -15.91 13.64 2.56
CA VAL A 182 -15.53 12.23 2.41
C VAL A 182 -15.42 11.88 0.93
N SER A 183 -16.31 12.41 0.08
CA SER A 183 -16.18 12.23 -1.37
C SER A 183 -14.89 12.85 -1.92
N ALA A 184 -14.48 14.03 -1.44
CA ALA A 184 -13.21 14.63 -1.83
C ALA A 184 -12.01 13.77 -1.38
N ALA A 185 -12.03 13.25 -0.15
CA ALA A 185 -11.01 12.31 0.34
C ALA A 185 -10.95 11.04 -0.53
N SER A 186 -12.11 10.54 -0.95
CA SER A 186 -12.27 9.43 -1.89
C SER A 186 -11.57 9.67 -3.23
N ILE A 187 -11.72 10.88 -3.78
CA ILE A 187 -11.06 11.29 -5.03
C ILE A 187 -9.54 11.33 -4.85
N CYS A 188 -9.05 11.95 -3.77
CA CYS A 188 -7.61 11.98 -3.46
C CYS A 188 -7.02 10.56 -3.39
N ALA A 189 -7.71 9.64 -2.70
CA ALA A 189 -7.27 8.24 -2.59
C ALA A 189 -7.28 7.52 -3.95
N LYS A 190 -8.37 7.62 -4.72
CA LYS A 190 -8.54 6.93 -6.01
C LYS A 190 -7.54 7.41 -7.06
N VAL A 191 -7.41 8.73 -7.24
CA VAL A 191 -6.47 9.30 -8.22
C VAL A 191 -5.03 8.93 -7.86
N THR A 192 -4.65 9.03 -6.58
CA THR A 192 -3.32 8.63 -6.13
C THR A 192 -3.06 7.15 -6.35
N ARG A 193 -4.03 6.27 -6.05
CA ARG A 193 -3.92 4.82 -6.29
C ARG A 193 -3.74 4.52 -7.78
N ASP A 194 -4.55 5.12 -8.64
CA ASP A 194 -4.52 4.86 -10.08
C ASP A 194 -3.15 5.29 -10.66
N LYS A 195 -2.63 6.45 -10.23
CA LYS A 195 -1.26 6.90 -10.58
C LYS A 195 -0.18 5.98 -10.03
N ALA A 196 -0.27 5.56 -8.77
CA ALA A 196 0.72 4.67 -8.14
C ALA A 196 0.80 3.30 -8.84
N VAL A 197 -0.33 2.79 -9.31
CA VAL A 197 -0.41 1.54 -10.07
C VAL A 197 0.16 1.71 -11.48
N LYS A 198 -0.20 2.78 -12.20
CA LYS A 198 0.32 3.08 -13.54
C LYS A 198 1.84 3.32 -13.56
N LYS A 199 2.38 3.96 -12.53
CA LYS A 199 3.80 4.30 -12.41
C LYS A 199 4.60 3.29 -11.58
N TRP A 200 4.02 2.11 -11.30
CA TRP A 200 4.67 1.10 -10.49
C TRP A 200 5.98 0.64 -11.12
N LYS A 201 7.06 0.67 -10.34
CA LYS A 201 8.38 0.16 -10.72
C LYS A 201 8.57 -1.23 -10.13
N PHE A 202 8.69 -2.23 -10.99
CA PHE A 202 9.06 -3.57 -10.56
C PHE A 202 10.56 -3.61 -10.25
N GLN A 203 10.91 -4.17 -9.09
CA GLN A 203 12.32 -4.42 -8.72
C GLN A 203 12.80 -5.74 -9.33
N GLU A 204 11.86 -6.64 -9.60
CA GLU A 204 12.07 -7.91 -10.25
C GLU A 204 12.17 -7.73 -11.77
N GLU A 205 12.94 -8.61 -12.42
CA GLU A 205 13.07 -8.69 -13.88
C GLU A 205 11.77 -9.23 -14.51
N ILE A 206 10.74 -8.39 -14.57
CA ILE A 206 9.46 -8.69 -15.22
C ILE A 206 9.43 -8.05 -16.60
N ASN A 207 8.85 -8.74 -17.58
CA ASN A 207 8.61 -8.13 -18.88
C ASN A 207 7.51 -7.06 -18.76
N THR A 208 7.91 -5.78 -18.76
CA THR A 208 7.04 -4.61 -18.60
C THR A 208 6.45 -4.07 -19.90
N GLU A 209 6.91 -4.51 -21.07
CA GLU A 209 6.56 -3.90 -22.35
C GLU A 209 5.09 -4.17 -22.75
N ASP A 210 4.49 -5.27 -22.26
CA ASP A 210 3.07 -5.66 -22.50
C ASP A 210 2.31 -6.01 -21.21
N LEU A 211 2.67 -5.37 -20.08
CA LEU A 211 2.24 -5.79 -18.74
C LEU A 211 0.75 -5.47 -18.48
N GLN A 212 -0.14 -6.37 -18.91
CA GLN A 212 -1.58 -6.32 -18.65
C GLN A 212 -1.97 -7.12 -17.40
N TYR A 213 -1.80 -6.52 -16.22
CA TYR A 213 -2.19 -7.15 -14.95
C TYR A 213 -3.69 -7.04 -14.62
N GLY A 214 -4.48 -6.42 -15.51
CA GLY A 214 -5.92 -6.21 -15.31
C GLY A 214 -6.23 -5.19 -14.22
N SER A 215 -7.43 -5.30 -13.64
CA SER A 215 -7.93 -4.45 -12.55
C SER A 215 -7.19 -4.64 -11.23
N GLY A 216 -6.48 -5.76 -11.07
CA GLY A 216 -5.82 -6.18 -9.84
C GLY A 216 -6.74 -6.94 -8.88
N TYR A 217 -8.03 -7.12 -9.20
CA TYR A 217 -8.96 -7.87 -8.36
C TYR A 217 -8.85 -9.38 -8.61
N PRO A 218 -8.99 -10.22 -7.56
CA PRO A 218 -8.90 -11.67 -7.68
C PRO A 218 -9.85 -12.32 -8.71
N ALA A 219 -10.99 -11.69 -9.00
CA ALA A 219 -11.98 -12.22 -9.94
C ALA A 219 -11.63 -11.96 -11.41
N ASP A 220 -10.72 -11.03 -11.69
CA ASP A 220 -10.38 -10.60 -13.05
C ASP A 220 -9.51 -11.64 -13.77
N PRO A 221 -9.90 -12.12 -14.97
CA PRO A 221 -9.11 -13.04 -15.77
C PRO A 221 -7.68 -12.55 -16.06
N ASN A 222 -7.48 -11.26 -16.32
CA ASN A 222 -6.14 -10.71 -16.62
C ASN A 222 -5.27 -10.71 -15.37
N THR A 223 -5.85 -10.42 -14.20
CA THR A 223 -5.14 -10.51 -12.91
C THR A 223 -4.74 -11.95 -12.58
N LYS A 224 -5.61 -12.93 -12.84
CA LYS A 224 -5.26 -14.35 -12.67
C LYS A 224 -4.14 -14.78 -13.61
N SER A 225 -4.20 -14.36 -14.87
CA SER A 225 -3.15 -14.61 -15.86
C SER A 225 -1.82 -14.00 -15.43
N PHE A 226 -1.84 -12.76 -14.93
CA PHE A 226 -0.64 -12.12 -14.39
C PHE A 226 -0.02 -12.90 -13.25
N LEU A 227 -0.81 -13.34 -12.26
CA LEU A 227 -0.30 -14.17 -11.16
C LEU A 227 0.33 -15.46 -11.69
N ALA A 228 -0.38 -16.20 -12.55
CA ALA A 228 0.12 -17.47 -13.08
C ALA A 228 1.44 -17.34 -13.87
N ASN A 229 1.62 -16.25 -14.62
CA ASN A 229 2.78 -16.04 -15.49
C ASN A 229 3.97 -15.38 -14.80
N ASN A 230 3.77 -14.78 -13.62
CA ASN A 230 4.80 -14.00 -12.91
C ASN A 230 5.07 -14.58 -11.52
N MET A 231 5.09 -15.91 -11.43
CA MET A 231 5.44 -16.62 -10.21
C MET A 231 6.76 -17.37 -10.43
N ASP A 232 7.75 -17.05 -9.61
CA ASP A 232 8.97 -17.82 -9.45
C ASP A 232 8.71 -19.02 -8.53
N TYR A 233 9.30 -20.17 -8.87
CA TYR A 233 9.11 -21.40 -8.10
C TYR A 233 9.59 -21.28 -6.65
N VAL A 234 10.63 -20.50 -6.37
CA VAL A 234 11.23 -20.41 -5.04
C VAL A 234 10.80 -19.12 -4.33
N PHE A 235 10.79 -18.00 -5.03
CA PHE A 235 10.49 -16.69 -4.45
C PHE A 235 9.01 -16.32 -4.49
N GLY A 236 8.19 -17.09 -5.20
CA GLY A 236 6.77 -16.80 -5.37
C GLY A 236 6.58 -15.59 -6.29
N PHE A 237 5.81 -14.60 -5.85
CA PHE A 237 5.41 -13.48 -6.68
C PHE A 237 6.34 -12.26 -6.59
N PRO A 238 6.29 -11.33 -7.56
CA PRO A 238 6.87 -10.01 -7.38
C PRO A 238 6.16 -9.25 -6.27
N GLN A 239 6.87 -8.28 -5.69
CA GLN A 239 6.42 -7.48 -4.54
C GLN A 239 5.20 -6.60 -4.82
N PHE A 240 4.77 -6.49 -6.08
CA PHE A 240 3.49 -5.90 -6.45
C PHE A 240 2.28 -6.71 -5.97
N VAL A 241 2.46 -8.01 -5.74
CA VAL A 241 1.42 -8.93 -5.27
C VAL A 241 1.31 -8.88 -3.76
N ARG A 242 0.08 -8.85 -3.24
CA ARG A 242 -0.19 -8.95 -1.81
C ARG A 242 -0.25 -10.42 -1.40
N PHE A 243 0.83 -10.94 -0.83
CA PHE A 243 0.96 -12.34 -0.41
C PHE A 243 -0.07 -12.76 0.65
N SER A 244 -0.59 -11.80 1.43
CA SER A 244 -1.62 -12.06 2.45
C SER A 244 -3.02 -12.34 1.89
N TRP A 245 -3.22 -12.24 0.57
CA TRP A 245 -4.50 -12.59 -0.05
C TRP A 245 -4.59 -14.09 -0.27
N SER A 246 -5.76 -14.67 0.02
CA SER A 246 -6.01 -16.10 -0.16
C SER A 246 -5.76 -16.57 -1.59
N THR A 247 -6.05 -15.74 -2.60
CA THR A 247 -5.76 -16.06 -4.01
C THR A 247 -4.28 -16.25 -4.27
N ALA A 248 -3.41 -15.42 -3.67
CA ALA A 248 -1.96 -15.59 -3.80
C ALA A 248 -1.48 -16.82 -2.99
N ALA A 249 -1.95 -16.97 -1.75
CA ALA A 249 -1.60 -18.11 -0.90
C ALA A 249 -1.91 -19.46 -1.54
N ILE A 250 -3.12 -19.63 -2.10
CA ILE A 250 -3.54 -20.87 -2.77
C ILE A 250 -2.63 -21.22 -3.96
N ILE A 251 -2.19 -20.22 -4.73
CA ILE A 251 -1.30 -20.45 -5.88
C ILE A 251 0.09 -20.86 -5.37
N LEU A 252 0.61 -20.20 -4.33
CA LEU A 252 1.91 -20.55 -3.73
C LEU A 252 1.91 -21.98 -3.17
N GLU A 253 0.86 -22.36 -2.45
CA GLU A 253 0.71 -23.71 -1.90
C GLU A 253 0.67 -24.80 -2.98
N LYS A 254 0.08 -24.49 -4.14
CA LYS A 254 -0.13 -25.45 -5.22
C LYS A 254 1.07 -25.56 -6.16
N ASP A 255 1.67 -24.43 -6.52
CA ASP A 255 2.56 -24.33 -7.68
C ASP A 255 3.99 -23.84 -7.32
N ALA A 256 4.25 -23.37 -6.10
CA ALA A 256 5.59 -22.96 -5.63
C ALA A 256 6.27 -24.03 -4.75
N ALA A 257 7.55 -23.82 -4.45
CA ALA A 257 8.32 -24.66 -3.57
C ALA A 257 7.73 -24.60 -2.13
N PRO A 258 7.60 -25.74 -1.44
CA PRO A 258 7.06 -25.74 -0.09
C PRO A 258 8.00 -25.03 0.87
N VAL A 259 7.49 -24.03 1.58
CA VAL A 259 8.19 -23.32 2.66
C VAL A 259 7.57 -23.74 3.98
N LYS A 260 8.42 -24.01 4.98
CA LYS A 260 8.00 -24.23 6.36
C LYS A 260 8.60 -23.15 7.24
N TRP A 261 7.74 -22.44 7.97
CA TRP A 261 8.11 -21.41 8.93
C TRP A 261 8.16 -21.98 10.35
N GLU A 262 8.90 -21.34 11.24
CA GLU A 262 9.06 -21.77 12.65
C GLU A 262 7.72 -21.85 13.38
N ASP A 263 6.78 -20.97 13.02
CA ASP A 263 5.48 -20.84 13.68
C ASP A 263 4.42 -21.79 13.08
N ASP A 264 4.72 -22.47 11.96
CA ASP A 264 3.81 -23.46 11.35
C ASP A 264 3.65 -24.72 12.23
N ASP A 265 4.60 -24.96 13.15
CA ASP A 265 4.60 -26.09 14.09
C ASP A 265 3.80 -25.81 15.39
N GLU A 266 3.33 -24.58 15.60
CA GLU A 266 2.48 -24.23 16.75
C GLU A 266 0.99 -24.53 16.51
N ASP A 267 0.58 -24.70 15.25
CA ASP A 267 -0.73 -25.20 14.84
C ASP A 267 -0.59 -26.70 14.46
N GLU A 268 -1.18 -27.60 15.26
CA GLU A 268 -0.90 -29.04 15.31
C GLU A 268 -0.88 -29.83 13.98
N ASN A 269 0.08 -30.77 13.90
CA ASN A 269 0.17 -31.96 13.03
C ASN A 269 0.44 -31.76 11.51
N ALA A 270 1.71 -31.59 11.12
CA ALA A 270 2.15 -31.77 9.73
C ALA A 270 3.26 -32.84 9.58
N ASP A 271 3.01 -33.77 8.65
CA ASP A 271 3.81 -34.94 8.29
C ASP A 271 5.29 -34.64 7.98
N LYS A 272 6.18 -35.48 8.52
CA LYS A 272 7.65 -35.40 8.35
C LYS A 272 8.14 -36.02 7.02
N SER A 273 7.62 -35.61 5.86
CA SER A 273 8.08 -36.20 4.59
C SER A 273 8.49 -35.24 3.47
N ASN A 274 8.46 -33.92 3.64
CA ASN A 274 8.82 -32.99 2.56
C ASN A 274 10.13 -32.25 2.82
N MET A 275 10.97 -32.21 1.78
CA MET A 275 12.32 -31.66 1.75
C MET A 275 12.26 -30.14 2.00
N ALA A 276 12.95 -29.67 3.05
CA ALA A 276 12.93 -28.27 3.47
C ALA A 276 13.54 -27.34 2.42
N LEU A 277 13.02 -26.11 2.26
CA LEU A 277 13.49 -25.10 1.29
C LEU A 277 15.03 -24.92 1.27
N THR A 278 15.69 -25.13 2.42
CA THR A 278 17.15 -25.13 2.58
C THR A 278 17.88 -26.15 1.70
N SER A 279 17.20 -27.18 1.17
CA SER A 279 17.80 -28.15 0.24
C SER A 279 17.93 -27.63 -1.18
N PHE A 280 17.19 -26.58 -1.55
CA PHE A 280 17.28 -25.95 -2.88
C PHE A 280 18.36 -24.86 -2.95
N PHE A 281 18.90 -24.45 -1.80
CA PHE A 281 19.95 -23.44 -1.71
C PHE A 281 21.24 -24.08 -1.20
N TYR A 282 22.32 -23.96 -1.98
CA TYR A 282 23.65 -24.22 -1.45
C TYR A 282 24.08 -22.99 -0.64
N ILE A 283 24.15 -23.16 0.69
CA ILE A 283 24.77 -22.16 1.55
C ILE A 283 26.29 -22.29 1.37
N ILE A 284 26.87 -21.35 0.64
CA ILE A 284 28.32 -21.20 0.55
C ILE A 284 28.74 -20.11 1.52
N TYR A 285 29.60 -20.45 2.48
CA TYR A 285 30.25 -19.48 3.35
C TYR A 285 31.44 -18.90 2.60
N ILE A 286 31.36 -17.64 2.19
CA ILE A 286 32.50 -16.91 1.63
C ILE A 286 33.13 -16.11 2.77
N GLN A 287 34.36 -16.48 3.12
CA GLN A 287 35.15 -15.74 4.10
C GLN A 287 35.83 -14.56 3.38
N VAL A 288 35.44 -13.33 3.71
CA VAL A 288 36.05 -12.13 3.12
C VAL A 288 37.43 -11.96 3.75
N LEU A 289 38.49 -12.19 2.98
CA LEU A 289 39.89 -12.24 3.42
C LEU A 289 40.45 -10.97 4.12
N ASN A 290 39.65 -9.91 4.28
CA ASN A 290 40.10 -8.64 4.89
C ASN A 290 39.18 -8.08 5.99
N ARG A 291 38.13 -8.79 6.44
CA ARG A 291 37.37 -8.46 7.66
C ARG A 291 36.90 -9.75 8.33
N ASN A 292 36.90 -9.81 9.66
CA ASN A 292 36.36 -10.95 10.44
C ASN A 292 34.82 -11.10 10.34
N ASP A 293 34.20 -10.57 9.29
CA ASP A 293 32.76 -10.63 9.05
C ASP A 293 32.43 -11.78 8.11
N THR A 294 31.48 -12.63 8.52
CA THR A 294 30.96 -13.73 7.68
C THR A 294 29.69 -13.24 7.00
N ILE A 295 29.70 -13.10 5.68
CA ILE A 295 28.49 -12.74 4.91
C ILE A 295 27.82 -14.04 4.47
N LYS A 296 26.54 -14.21 4.82
CA LYS A 296 25.70 -15.29 4.28
C LYS A 296 25.18 -14.85 2.92
N LEU A 297 25.53 -15.60 1.87
CA LEU A 297 25.02 -15.41 0.52
C LEU A 297 24.13 -16.58 0.14
N PHE A 298 23.00 -16.28 -0.51
CA PHE A 298 22.15 -17.27 -1.14
C PHE A 298 22.49 -17.32 -2.63
N ILE A 299 22.89 -18.50 -3.12
CA ILE A 299 23.24 -18.71 -4.53
C ILE A 299 22.23 -19.68 -5.13
N GLN A 300 21.52 -19.24 -6.17
CA GLN A 300 20.68 -20.07 -7.02
C GLN A 300 21.49 -20.49 -8.24
N ILE A 301 21.55 -21.79 -8.55
CA ILE A 301 22.22 -22.32 -9.74
C ILE A 301 21.13 -22.87 -10.67
N SER A 302 20.96 -22.25 -11.84
CA SER A 302 20.11 -22.81 -12.90
C SER A 302 20.85 -23.90 -13.68
N THR A 303 20.20 -25.03 -13.93
CA THR A 303 20.76 -26.16 -14.67
C THR A 303 20.65 -26.04 -16.20
N THR A 304 20.15 -24.91 -16.72
CA THR A 304 20.03 -24.69 -18.16
C THR A 304 21.29 -24.07 -18.76
N GLY A 305 22.42 -24.80 -18.76
CA GLY A 305 23.61 -24.54 -19.58
C GLY A 305 24.35 -23.20 -19.38
N THR A 306 23.86 -22.32 -18.52
CA THR A 306 24.47 -21.03 -18.19
C THR A 306 24.34 -20.83 -16.69
N ILE A 307 25.48 -20.70 -16.01
CA ILE A 307 25.50 -20.47 -14.56
C ILE A 307 25.27 -18.97 -14.33
N THR A 308 24.03 -18.61 -14.01
CA THR A 308 23.69 -17.26 -13.56
C THR A 308 23.81 -17.22 -12.04
N ILE A 309 24.79 -16.48 -11.51
CA ILE A 309 24.97 -16.28 -10.06
C ILE A 309 24.26 -14.98 -9.69
N LYS A 310 23.10 -15.07 -9.04
CA LYS A 310 22.45 -13.90 -8.41
C LYS A 310 22.87 -13.86 -6.94
N VAL A 311 23.49 -12.76 -6.52
CA VAL A 311 24.02 -12.58 -5.16
C VAL A 311 23.14 -11.60 -4.42
N TYR A 312 22.51 -12.06 -3.34
CA TYR A 312 21.72 -11.22 -2.45
C TYR A 312 22.35 -11.19 -1.07
N SER A 313 22.63 -9.98 -0.58
CA SER A 313 23.14 -9.74 0.77
C SER A 313 22.04 -9.12 1.62
N LEU A 314 21.85 -9.63 2.84
CA LEU A 314 20.97 -9.05 3.86
C LEU A 314 21.51 -7.72 4.45
N SER A 315 22.75 -7.35 4.10
CA SER A 315 23.43 -6.11 4.49
C SER A 315 23.94 -5.41 3.23
N VAL A 316 23.76 -4.09 3.09
CA VAL A 316 24.21 -3.33 1.92
C VAL A 316 25.74 -3.46 1.75
N VAL A 317 26.18 -4.37 0.88
CA VAL A 317 27.57 -4.53 0.47
C VAL A 317 27.54 -4.65 -1.05
N TYR A 318 28.00 -3.59 -1.72
CA TYR A 318 28.29 -3.63 -3.16
C TYR A 318 29.52 -4.50 -3.36
N LEU A 319 29.36 -5.62 -4.06
CA LEU A 319 30.46 -6.51 -4.45
C LEU A 319 30.69 -6.32 -5.95
N ASP A 320 31.60 -5.42 -6.31
CA ASP A 320 32.09 -5.31 -7.69
C ASP A 320 33.10 -6.44 -7.97
N ASN A 321 32.83 -7.21 -9.03
CA ASN A 321 33.68 -8.25 -9.62
C ASN A 321 33.92 -9.52 -8.77
N ILE A 322 32.99 -10.48 -8.85
CA ILE A 322 33.23 -11.85 -8.39
C ILE A 322 33.82 -12.66 -9.56
N THR A 323 35.06 -13.12 -9.41
CA THR A 323 35.67 -14.15 -10.28
C THR A 323 35.68 -15.47 -9.54
N VAL A 324 34.97 -16.48 -10.06
CA VAL A 324 34.92 -17.83 -9.48
C VAL A 324 35.93 -18.72 -10.22
N TYR A 325 36.87 -19.32 -9.48
CA TYR A 325 37.71 -20.40 -10.00
C TYR A 325 37.08 -21.75 -9.69
N ARG A 326 37.26 -22.69 -10.61
CA ARG A 326 36.76 -24.07 -10.54
C ARG A 326 37.47 -24.89 -9.48
#